data_AF-A0A9R0R1K7-F1
#
_entry.id   AF-A0A9R0R1K7-F1
#
_cell.length_a   1.000
_cell.length_b   1.000
_cell.length_c   1.000
_cell.angle_alpha   90.00
_cell.angle_beta   90.00
_cell.angle_gamma   90.00
#
_symmetry.space_group_name_H-M   'P 1'
#
loop_
_entity.id
_entity.type
_entity.pdbx_description
1 polymer ?
#
loop_
_entity_poly.entity_id
_entity_poly.type
_entity_poly.pdbx_seq_one_letter_code
_entity_poly.pdbx_strand_id
1 'polypeptide(L)'
;MVGSYANGAGAGGGKNGAAERKLDELRRRLGKAEGDPLRIAGVGAGAWGSVFCALLQDAYGRDHRDKAQVRVWRRPGRAVDRATAEHLFEVINAREAVLRRLIRRCAYLKYVEARLGDRTLYADEILRDGFCLNMIDTPLCPLKVVTNLQEAVWDADIVINGLPSTETREVFGEIGRYWKERINPPIIISLAKGIEASLDPMPRIITPTQMIANATGVPLENILYLGGPNIASEIYNKEYANARICGSDKWRKPLSKFLRQPHFIVWDNSDLITHEVMGGLKNIYAIGAGKFPFALNHCLILFTACLVLS
;
A
#
# COMPACT_ATOMS: atom_id res chain seq x y z
N MET A 1 -1.61 -10.94 -56.70
CA MET A 1 -1.78 -9.49 -56.41
C MET A 1 -2.95 -9.40 -55.45
N VAL A 2 -2.79 -9.48 -54.13
CA VAL A 2 -2.26 -8.46 -53.18
C VAL A 2 -2.90 -7.09 -53.39
N GLY A 3 -3.68 -6.65 -52.39
CA GLY A 3 -4.29 -5.32 -52.25
C GLY A 3 -5.14 -5.29 -50.98
N SER A 4 -4.52 -5.29 -49.81
CA SER A 4 -4.19 -4.09 -49.00
C SER A 4 -5.37 -3.60 -48.14
N TYR A 5 -5.58 -4.27 -47.00
CA TYR A 5 -6.30 -3.67 -45.88
C TYR A 5 -5.32 -2.79 -45.10
N ALA A 6 -5.51 -1.48 -45.21
CA ALA A 6 -4.82 -0.48 -44.42
C ALA A 6 -5.13 -0.69 -42.93
N ASN A 7 -4.12 -1.06 -42.16
CA ASN A 7 -4.20 -1.24 -40.72
C ASN A 7 -4.02 0.14 -40.05
N GLY A 8 -5.13 0.81 -39.77
CA GLY A 8 -5.16 2.07 -39.02
C GLY A 8 -5.01 1.81 -37.52
N ALA A 9 -3.85 2.17 -36.99
CA ALA A 9 -3.52 2.21 -35.58
C ALA A 9 -4.52 3.05 -34.76
N GLY A 10 -4.97 2.53 -33.61
CA GLY A 10 -5.86 3.29 -32.73
C GLY A 10 -6.33 2.55 -31.47
N ALA A 11 -5.45 1.86 -30.75
CA ALA A 11 -5.82 1.13 -29.51
C ALA A 11 -5.00 1.55 -28.26
N GLY A 12 -4.57 2.82 -28.20
CA GLY A 12 -3.80 3.36 -27.05
C GLY A 12 -4.57 4.31 -26.12
N GLY A 13 -5.73 4.83 -26.51
CA GLY A 13 -6.37 5.99 -25.83
C GLY A 13 -7.30 5.68 -24.65
N GLY A 14 -7.70 4.42 -24.43
CA GLY A 14 -8.77 4.09 -23.47
C GLY A 14 -8.35 4.01 -22.00
N LYS A 15 -7.12 3.57 -21.70
CA LYS A 15 -6.66 3.32 -20.32
C LYS A 15 -6.26 4.61 -19.59
N ASN A 16 -5.51 5.50 -20.26
CA ASN A 16 -5.07 6.76 -19.65
C ASN A 16 -6.26 7.70 -19.39
N GLY A 17 -7.22 7.78 -20.31
CA GLY A 17 -8.42 8.60 -20.11
C GLY A 17 -9.29 8.13 -18.94
N ALA A 18 -9.34 6.83 -18.63
CA ALA A 18 -10.11 6.32 -17.49
C ALA A 18 -9.42 6.58 -16.15
N ALA A 19 -8.09 6.41 -16.07
CA ALA A 19 -7.31 6.72 -14.88
C ALA A 19 -7.35 8.23 -14.55
N GLU A 20 -7.18 9.07 -15.56
CA GLU A 20 -7.25 10.52 -15.44
C GLU A 20 -8.60 11.01 -14.92
N ARG A 21 -9.71 10.49 -15.48
CA ARG A 21 -11.07 10.83 -15.01
C ARG A 21 -11.29 10.49 -13.54
N LYS A 22 -10.82 9.31 -13.08
CA LYS A 22 -10.91 8.92 -11.67
C LYS A 22 -10.13 9.88 -10.77
N LEU A 23 -8.95 10.28 -11.21
CA LEU A 23 -8.09 11.19 -10.47
C LEU A 23 -8.70 12.59 -10.36
N ASP A 24 -9.23 13.11 -11.47
CA ASP A 24 -9.87 14.42 -11.51
C ASP A 24 -11.20 14.44 -10.72
N GLU A 25 -11.97 13.34 -10.72
CA GLU A 25 -13.16 13.21 -9.86
C GLU A 25 -12.78 13.31 -8.37
N LEU A 26 -11.73 12.59 -7.96
CA LEU A 26 -11.30 12.57 -6.56
C LEU A 26 -10.70 13.91 -6.12
N ARG A 27 -9.87 14.53 -6.97
CA ARG A 27 -9.32 15.88 -6.73
C ARG A 27 -10.42 16.92 -6.55
N ARG A 28 -11.45 16.88 -7.39
CA ARG A 28 -12.60 17.80 -7.29
C ARG A 28 -13.38 17.62 -6.00
N ARG A 29 -13.58 16.37 -5.56
CA ARG A 29 -14.22 16.08 -4.26
C ARG A 29 -13.41 16.56 -3.06
N LEU A 30 -12.08 16.55 -3.17
CA LEU A 30 -11.17 17.10 -2.17
C LEU A 30 -11.06 18.63 -2.22
N GLY A 31 -11.76 19.31 -3.14
CA GLY A 31 -11.70 20.76 -3.30
C GLY A 31 -10.34 21.26 -3.80
N LYS A 32 -9.58 20.40 -4.51
CA LYS A 32 -8.24 20.73 -5.01
C LYS A 32 -8.33 21.75 -6.15
N ALA A 33 -7.48 22.77 -6.09
CA ALA A 33 -7.33 23.73 -7.17
C ALA A 33 -6.70 23.09 -8.43
N GLU A 34 -6.92 23.70 -9.59
CA GLU A 34 -6.21 23.28 -10.80
C GLU A 34 -4.69 23.37 -10.61
N GLY A 35 -3.98 22.36 -11.07
CA GLY A 35 -2.53 22.22 -10.84
C GLY A 35 -2.10 21.74 -9.45
N ASP A 36 -2.98 21.66 -8.43
CA ASP A 36 -2.62 21.06 -7.14
C ASP A 36 -2.71 19.52 -7.22
N PRO A 37 -1.58 18.78 -7.08
CA PRO A 37 -1.59 17.33 -7.18
C PRO A 37 -2.26 16.68 -5.96
N LEU A 38 -2.87 15.52 -6.20
CA LEU A 38 -3.28 14.60 -5.15
C LEU A 38 -2.03 13.98 -4.51
N ARG A 39 -1.83 14.20 -3.21
CA ARG A 39 -0.67 13.68 -2.47
C ARG A 39 -1.07 12.45 -1.67
N ILE A 40 -0.43 11.33 -1.97
CA ILE A 40 -0.68 10.03 -1.32
C ILE A 40 0.58 9.62 -0.55
N ALA A 41 0.42 9.37 0.74
CA ALA A 41 1.49 8.94 1.62
C ALA A 41 1.23 7.53 2.16
N GLY A 42 2.11 6.59 1.85
CA GLY A 42 2.14 5.28 2.50
C GLY A 42 2.91 5.34 3.80
N VAL A 43 2.31 4.96 4.92
CA VAL A 43 2.98 4.81 6.21
C VAL A 43 3.25 3.33 6.42
N GLY A 44 4.53 2.94 6.30
CA GLY A 44 4.99 1.56 6.42
C GLY A 44 5.45 0.98 5.10
N ALA A 45 6.73 0.62 5.04
CA ALA A 45 7.37 -0.02 3.88
C ALA A 45 7.46 -1.56 4.01
N GLY A 46 6.47 -2.17 4.67
CA GLY A 46 6.30 -3.62 4.62
C GLY A 46 5.81 -4.07 3.23
N ALA A 47 5.63 -5.39 3.05
CA ALA A 47 5.13 -5.98 1.81
C ALA A 47 3.84 -5.30 1.30
N TRP A 48 2.82 -5.21 2.15
CA TRP A 48 1.53 -4.62 1.80
C TRP A 48 1.58 -3.12 1.51
N GLY A 49 2.15 -2.34 2.43
CA GLY A 49 2.25 -0.89 2.25
C GLY A 49 3.03 -0.52 0.99
N SER A 50 4.13 -1.23 0.72
CA SER A 50 4.96 -0.98 -0.46
C SER A 50 4.27 -1.41 -1.77
N VAL A 51 3.68 -2.61 -1.83
CA VAL A 51 2.96 -3.08 -3.03
C VAL A 51 1.76 -2.19 -3.34
N PHE A 52 1.00 -1.79 -2.32
CA PHE A 52 -0.17 -0.94 -2.53
C PHE A 52 0.23 0.46 -3.05
N CYS A 53 1.29 1.05 -2.49
CA CYS A 53 1.83 2.31 -3.00
C CYS A 53 2.41 2.15 -4.41
N ALA A 54 3.06 1.02 -4.70
CA ALA A 54 3.56 0.71 -6.05
C ALA A 54 2.41 0.59 -7.07
N LEU A 55 1.30 -0.03 -6.68
CA LEU A 55 0.09 -0.13 -7.50
C LEU A 55 -0.50 1.25 -7.81
N LEU A 56 -0.59 2.14 -6.82
CA LEU A 56 -1.04 3.52 -7.04
C LEU A 56 -0.04 4.33 -7.89
N GLN A 57 1.25 4.10 -7.72
CA GLN A 57 2.30 4.72 -8.51
C GLN A 57 2.27 4.25 -9.97
N ASP A 58 2.00 2.97 -10.24
CA ASP A 58 1.83 2.43 -11.61
C ASP A 58 0.54 2.97 -12.26
N ALA A 59 -0.55 3.04 -11.49
CA ALA A 59 -1.85 3.49 -11.98
C ALA A 59 -1.94 5.00 -12.24
N TYR A 60 -1.31 5.82 -11.40
CA TYR A 60 -1.46 7.29 -11.42
C TYR A 60 -0.14 8.04 -11.51
N GLY A 61 0.87 7.58 -10.77
CA GLY A 61 2.12 8.33 -10.62
C GLY A 61 3.09 8.27 -11.81
N ARG A 62 2.89 7.39 -12.80
CA ARG A 62 3.81 7.27 -13.95
C ARG A 62 3.45 8.25 -15.07
N ASP A 63 2.17 8.25 -15.45
CA ASP A 63 1.65 9.01 -16.59
C ASP A 63 0.98 10.34 -16.18
N HIS A 64 0.67 10.53 -14.88
CA HIS A 64 -0.01 11.71 -14.36
C HIS A 64 0.73 12.33 -13.16
N ARG A 65 2.05 12.50 -13.25
CA ARG A 65 2.92 13.03 -12.16
C ARG A 65 2.54 14.43 -11.69
N ASP A 66 2.01 15.23 -12.60
CA ASP A 66 1.49 16.58 -12.36
C ASP A 66 0.18 16.57 -11.56
N LYS A 67 -0.58 15.47 -11.63
CA LYS A 67 -1.87 15.32 -10.94
C LYS A 67 -1.82 14.43 -9.69
N ALA A 68 -0.87 13.52 -9.58
CA ALA A 68 -0.73 12.61 -8.44
C ALA A 68 0.74 12.38 -8.04
N GLN A 69 1.00 12.44 -6.73
CA GLN A 69 2.31 12.16 -6.15
C GLN A 69 2.18 11.10 -5.06
N VAL A 70 2.89 9.98 -5.23
CA VAL A 70 2.94 8.90 -4.24
C VAL A 70 4.30 8.88 -3.57
N ARG A 71 4.30 8.85 -2.24
CA ARG A 71 5.50 8.67 -1.43
C ARG A 71 5.26 7.63 -0.35
N VAL A 72 6.33 6.97 0.08
CA VAL A 72 6.28 5.97 1.15
C VAL A 72 7.23 6.38 2.26
N TRP A 73 6.69 6.47 3.47
CA TRP A 73 7.45 6.54 4.69
C TRP A 73 7.83 5.16 5.16
N ARG A 74 9.06 5.07 5.66
CA ARG A 74 9.54 3.94 6.45
C ARG A 74 10.28 4.45 7.67
N ARG A 75 10.46 3.55 8.64
CA ARG A 75 11.42 3.78 9.71
C ARG A 75 12.85 3.86 9.11
N PRO A 76 13.72 4.73 9.66
CA PRO A 76 15.14 4.77 9.29
C PRO A 76 15.78 3.38 9.43
N GLY A 77 16.75 3.10 8.57
CA GLY A 77 17.18 1.74 8.28
C GLY A 77 17.77 1.03 9.49
N ARG A 78 17.45 -0.26 9.62
CA ARG A 78 18.25 -1.20 10.40
C ARG A 78 19.35 -1.75 9.50
N ALA A 79 20.49 -2.09 10.09
CA ALA A 79 21.55 -2.81 9.38
C ALA A 79 20.96 -4.12 8.82
N VAL A 80 21.22 -4.39 7.55
CA VAL A 80 20.85 -5.65 6.90
C VAL A 80 22.01 -6.63 7.12
N ASP A 81 21.70 -7.88 7.43
CA ASP A 81 22.73 -8.90 7.53
C ASP A 81 23.38 -9.19 6.17
N ARG A 82 24.57 -9.80 6.22
CA ARG A 82 25.36 -10.05 5.03
C ARG A 82 24.65 -10.94 4.01
N ALA A 83 23.95 -11.98 4.46
CA ALA A 83 23.29 -12.94 3.57
C ALA A 83 22.14 -12.29 2.80
N THR A 84 21.34 -11.48 3.48
CA THR A 84 20.24 -10.71 2.89
C THR A 84 20.79 -9.69 1.89
N ALA A 85 21.90 -9.02 2.23
CA ALA A 85 22.57 -8.09 1.32
C ALA A 85 23.12 -8.78 0.07
N GLU A 86 23.75 -9.95 0.20
CA GLU A 86 24.25 -10.77 -0.92
C GLU A 86 23.10 -11.18 -1.86
N HIS A 87 22.01 -11.73 -1.32
CA HIS A 87 20.82 -12.09 -2.10
C HIS A 87 20.20 -10.88 -2.83
N LEU A 88 20.11 -9.73 -2.15
CA LEU A 88 19.65 -8.49 -2.76
C LEU A 88 20.49 -8.09 -3.97
N PHE A 89 21.81 -8.19 -3.87
CA PHE A 89 22.70 -7.89 -4.99
C PHE A 89 22.54 -8.86 -6.15
N GLU A 90 22.36 -10.15 -5.89
CA GLU A 90 22.06 -11.14 -6.93
C GLU A 90 20.78 -10.77 -7.69
N VAL A 91 19.70 -10.46 -6.99
CA VAL A 91 18.43 -10.06 -7.62
C VAL A 91 18.55 -8.75 -8.39
N ILE A 92 19.30 -7.77 -7.87
CA ILE A 92 19.56 -6.49 -8.56
C ILE A 92 20.32 -6.74 -9.86
N ASN A 93 21.40 -7.53 -9.81
CA ASN A 93 22.26 -7.82 -10.96
C ASN A 93 21.54 -8.66 -12.02
N ALA A 94 20.64 -9.55 -11.62
CA ALA A 94 19.80 -10.32 -12.54
C ALA A 94 18.79 -9.45 -13.31
N ARG A 95 18.53 -8.20 -12.89
CA ARG A 95 17.49 -7.34 -13.47
C ARG A 95 18.05 -6.08 -14.09
N GLU A 96 18.34 -6.16 -15.38
CA GLU A 96 18.98 -5.09 -16.16
C GLU A 96 18.27 -3.72 -16.04
N ALA A 97 16.93 -3.68 -16.01
CA ALA A 97 16.18 -2.43 -15.89
C ALA A 97 16.34 -1.75 -14.51
N VAL A 98 16.54 -2.53 -13.44
CA VAL A 98 16.87 -2.03 -12.10
C VAL A 98 18.29 -1.50 -12.11
N LEU A 99 19.24 -2.31 -12.59
CA LEU A 99 20.65 -1.95 -12.68
C LEU A 99 20.86 -0.65 -13.47
N ARG A 100 20.20 -0.49 -14.62
CA ARG A 100 20.23 0.75 -15.42
C ARG A 100 19.62 1.96 -14.72
N ARG A 101 18.70 1.79 -13.77
CA ARG A 101 18.14 2.89 -12.96
C ARG A 101 19.10 3.30 -11.86
N LEU A 102 19.68 2.31 -11.19
CA LEU A 102 20.72 2.49 -10.17
C LEU A 102 21.92 3.25 -10.74
N ILE A 103 22.47 2.81 -11.89
CA ILE A 103 23.60 3.47 -12.56
C ILE A 103 23.31 4.94 -12.93
N ARG A 104 22.05 5.28 -13.24
CA ARG A 104 21.66 6.64 -13.64
C ARG A 104 21.40 7.58 -12.46
N ARG A 105 21.05 7.04 -11.27
CA ARG A 105 20.78 7.83 -10.06
C ARG A 105 21.97 7.87 -9.10
N CYS A 106 22.80 6.83 -9.14
CA CYS A 106 24.08 6.75 -8.45
C CYS A 106 25.19 6.75 -9.52
N ALA A 107 25.86 7.89 -9.68
CA ALA A 107 27.11 7.93 -10.40
C ALA A 107 28.06 6.87 -9.77
N TYR A 108 28.55 5.95 -10.60
CA TYR A 108 29.49 4.87 -10.28
C TYR A 108 28.96 3.69 -9.45
N LEU A 109 28.25 2.76 -10.11
CA LEU A 109 28.23 1.35 -9.69
C LEU A 109 29.42 0.63 -10.33
N LYS A 110 30.57 0.72 -9.64
CA LYS A 110 31.75 -0.11 -9.89
C LYS A 110 31.77 -1.22 -8.84
N TYR A 111 30.90 -2.23 -8.97
CA TYR A 111 30.90 -3.40 -8.09
C TYR A 111 30.55 -4.66 -8.88
N VAL A 112 31.58 -5.28 -9.44
CA VAL A 112 31.65 -6.74 -9.58
C VAL A 112 32.97 -7.12 -8.94
N GLU A 113 32.93 -7.35 -7.64
CA GLU A 113 33.67 -8.41 -6.94
C GLU A 113 33.37 -8.29 -5.45
N ALA A 114 33.17 -9.44 -4.84
CA ALA A 114 32.74 -9.62 -3.48
C ALA A 114 33.70 -8.94 -2.47
N ARG A 115 33.32 -7.76 -1.97
CA ARG A 115 33.57 -7.21 -0.62
C ARG A 115 33.14 -5.75 -0.61
N LEU A 116 32.20 -5.39 0.27
CA LEU A 116 31.80 -4.00 0.47
C LEU A 116 32.59 -3.33 1.61
N GLY A 117 33.92 -3.42 1.62
CA GLY A 117 34.77 -2.76 2.63
C GLY A 117 34.19 -2.77 4.07
N ASP A 118 34.15 -1.61 4.73
CA ASP A 118 33.57 -1.38 6.07
C ASP A 118 32.17 -0.73 6.06
N ARG A 119 31.52 -0.56 4.91
CA ARG A 119 30.28 0.24 4.82
C ARG A 119 29.05 -0.64 4.93
N THR A 120 28.25 -0.45 5.97
CA THR A 120 26.92 -1.09 6.10
C THR A 120 25.94 -0.51 5.07
N LEU A 121 25.26 -1.39 4.32
CA LEU A 121 24.11 -1.00 3.52
C LEU A 121 22.88 -0.95 4.42
N TYR A 122 22.16 0.16 4.35
CA TYR A 122 20.90 0.30 5.02
C TYR A 122 19.77 0.06 4.03
N ALA A 123 18.69 -0.58 4.49
CA ALA A 123 17.50 -0.88 3.69
C ALA A 123 16.87 0.36 3.00
N ASP A 124 17.26 1.55 3.44
CA ASP A 124 17.04 2.86 2.84
C ASP A 124 17.21 2.95 1.35
N GLU A 125 18.41 2.57 0.93
CA GLU A 125 18.93 2.81 -0.39
C GLU A 125 18.17 1.85 -1.32
N ILE A 126 17.91 0.66 -0.82
CA ILE A 126 17.25 -0.47 -1.45
C ILE A 126 15.77 -0.18 -1.79
N LEU A 127 15.00 0.42 -0.87
CA LEU A 127 13.60 0.80 -1.12
C LEU A 127 13.48 1.96 -2.12
N ARG A 128 14.41 2.92 -2.14
CA ARG A 128 14.43 4.03 -3.12
C ARG A 128 14.59 3.53 -4.56
N ASP A 129 15.27 2.41 -4.71
CA ASP A 129 15.54 1.78 -6.00
C ASP A 129 14.46 0.78 -6.42
N GLY A 130 13.45 0.60 -5.56
CA GLY A 130 12.27 -0.21 -5.80
C GLY A 130 12.39 -1.63 -5.28
N PHE A 131 12.96 -1.88 -4.10
CA PHE A 131 12.93 -3.21 -3.47
C PHE A 131 12.29 -3.18 -2.09
N CYS A 132 11.46 -4.17 -1.78
CA CYS A 132 10.92 -4.37 -0.44
C CYS A 132 11.70 -5.48 0.27
N LEU A 133 12.22 -5.22 1.48
CA LEU A 133 12.97 -6.21 2.26
C LEU A 133 12.20 -7.52 2.48
N ASN A 134 10.89 -7.44 2.66
CA ASN A 134 10.05 -8.62 2.88
C ASN A 134 9.70 -9.37 1.58
N MET A 135 10.10 -8.83 0.41
CA MET A 135 9.80 -9.35 -0.92
C MET A 135 10.97 -9.02 -1.88
N ILE A 136 12.15 -9.53 -1.56
CA ILE A 136 13.41 -9.20 -2.26
C ILE A 136 13.34 -9.59 -3.74
N ASP A 137 12.68 -10.71 -4.04
CA ASP A 137 12.48 -11.21 -5.41
C ASP A 137 11.43 -10.43 -6.20
N THR A 138 10.94 -9.30 -5.68
CA THR A 138 9.80 -8.57 -6.22
C THR A 138 10.08 -7.06 -6.29
N PRO A 139 10.82 -6.60 -7.31
CA PRO A 139 11.24 -5.20 -7.43
C PRO A 139 10.07 -4.29 -7.83
N LEU A 140 9.69 -3.41 -6.94
CA LEU A 140 8.70 -2.38 -7.13
C LEU A 140 9.14 -1.31 -8.15
N CYS A 141 8.15 -0.54 -8.62
CA CYS A 141 8.44 0.69 -9.35
C CYS A 141 9.18 1.68 -8.42
N PRO A 142 9.98 2.62 -8.96
CA PRO A 142 10.71 3.57 -8.11
C PRO A 142 9.72 4.46 -7.39
N LEU A 143 9.64 4.31 -6.07
CA LEU A 143 8.80 5.12 -5.20
C LEU A 143 9.64 6.25 -4.57
N LYS A 144 9.02 7.39 -4.29
CA LYS A 144 9.66 8.42 -3.47
C LYS A 144 9.65 7.93 -2.01
N VAL A 145 10.81 7.54 -1.50
CA VAL A 145 10.95 7.04 -0.12
C VAL A 145 11.49 8.14 0.79
N VAL A 146 10.76 8.39 1.87
CA VAL A 146 11.08 9.40 2.90
C VAL A 146 11.27 8.73 4.26
N THR A 147 12.20 9.25 5.06
CA THR A 147 12.50 8.75 6.42
C THR A 147 11.96 9.66 7.50
N ASN A 148 11.80 10.95 7.20
CA ASN A 148 11.14 11.89 8.09
C ASN A 148 9.62 11.67 8.02
N LEU A 149 9.01 11.32 9.16
CA LEU A 149 7.59 11.02 9.24
C LEU A 149 6.73 12.27 9.00
N GLN A 150 7.12 13.41 9.57
CA GLN A 150 6.43 14.68 9.38
C GLN A 150 6.39 15.07 7.90
N GLU A 151 7.53 15.06 7.20
CA GLU A 151 7.60 15.34 5.76
C GLU A 151 6.67 14.41 4.96
N ALA A 152 6.56 13.14 5.39
CA ALA A 152 5.75 12.16 4.70
C ALA A 152 4.24 12.39 4.83
N VAL A 153 3.76 12.97 5.92
CA VAL A 153 2.31 13.04 6.21
C VAL A 153 1.76 14.46 6.27
N TRP A 154 2.63 15.47 6.31
CA TRP A 154 2.25 16.87 6.55
C TRP A 154 1.30 17.44 5.50
N ASP A 155 1.57 17.23 4.20
CA ASP A 155 0.74 17.70 3.09
C ASP A 155 -0.02 16.56 2.39
N ALA A 156 -0.08 15.37 2.99
CA ALA A 156 -0.79 14.23 2.41
C ALA A 156 -2.31 14.46 2.40
N ASP A 157 -2.98 14.14 1.30
CA ASP A 157 -4.43 14.13 1.18
C ASP A 157 -5.00 12.76 1.54
N ILE A 158 -4.29 11.71 1.10
CA ILE A 158 -4.60 10.31 1.39
C ILE A 158 -3.41 9.68 2.09
N VAL A 159 -3.67 9.01 3.20
CA VAL A 159 -2.67 8.31 4.01
C VAL A 159 -3.02 6.83 4.02
N ILE A 160 -2.12 5.99 3.50
CA ILE A 160 -2.27 4.54 3.53
C ILE A 160 -1.56 4.01 4.78
N ASN A 161 -2.30 3.41 5.72
CA ASN A 161 -1.67 2.67 6.82
C ASN A 161 -1.29 1.27 6.35
N GLY A 162 -0.01 1.05 6.10
CA GLY A 162 0.59 -0.24 5.77
C GLY A 162 1.29 -0.92 6.96
N LEU A 163 1.13 -0.39 8.17
CA LEU A 163 1.73 -0.94 9.39
C LEU A 163 0.92 -2.12 9.94
N PRO A 164 1.54 -3.02 10.71
CA PRO A 164 0.81 -3.97 11.54
C PRO A 164 0.00 -3.23 12.63
N SER A 165 -1.04 -3.87 13.16
CA SER A 165 -1.90 -3.28 14.21
C SER A 165 -1.10 -2.90 15.47
N THR A 166 -0.08 -3.68 15.82
CA THR A 166 0.79 -3.47 16.99
C THR A 166 1.58 -2.15 16.95
N GLU A 167 1.94 -1.68 15.75
CA GLU A 167 2.71 -0.44 15.57
C GLU A 167 1.81 0.76 15.22
N THR A 168 0.57 0.51 14.81
CA THR A 168 -0.34 1.55 14.31
C THR A 168 -0.55 2.65 15.36
N ARG A 169 -0.79 2.29 16.63
CA ARG A 169 -1.07 3.26 17.69
C ARG A 169 0.09 4.21 17.96
N GLU A 170 1.32 3.69 18.04
CA GLU A 170 2.52 4.47 18.30
C GLU A 170 2.76 5.48 17.17
N VAL A 171 2.82 5.00 15.93
CA VAL A 171 3.14 5.83 14.77
C VAL A 171 2.05 6.85 14.49
N PHE A 172 0.77 6.45 14.52
CA PHE A 172 -0.32 7.40 14.31
C PHE A 172 -0.50 8.38 15.48
N GLY A 173 -0.05 8.04 16.69
CA GLY A 173 0.01 8.98 17.81
C GLY A 173 1.04 10.10 17.58
N GLU A 174 2.18 9.78 16.96
CA GLU A 174 3.15 10.79 16.52
C GLU A 174 2.58 11.65 15.38
N ILE A 175 2.01 11.01 14.36
CA ILE A 175 1.37 11.69 13.22
C ILE A 175 0.27 12.66 13.69
N GLY A 176 -0.53 12.25 14.68
CA GLY A 176 -1.59 13.06 15.27
C GLY A 176 -1.08 14.41 15.80
N ARG A 177 0.15 14.49 16.28
CA ARG A 177 0.74 15.76 16.75
C ARG A 177 0.93 16.74 15.60
N TYR A 178 1.38 16.27 14.44
CA TYR A 178 1.57 17.09 13.24
C TYR A 178 0.25 17.54 12.63
N TRP A 179 -0.80 16.72 12.69
CA TRP A 179 -2.09 17.06 12.09
C TRP A 179 -2.94 18.03 12.90
N LYS A 180 -2.63 18.27 14.19
CA LYS A 180 -3.33 19.30 14.98
C LYS A 180 -3.25 20.70 14.36
N GLU A 181 -2.19 20.96 13.61
CA GLU A 181 -1.97 22.26 12.94
C GLU A 181 -2.64 22.33 11.55
N ARG A 182 -3.21 21.22 11.06
CA ARG A 182 -3.86 21.20 9.74
C ARG A 182 -5.30 21.63 9.83
N ILE A 183 -5.71 22.46 8.88
CA ILE A 183 -7.11 22.89 8.70
C ILE A 183 -7.97 21.72 8.24
N ASN A 184 -7.46 20.89 7.31
CA ASN A 184 -8.19 19.77 6.73
C ASN A 184 -7.53 18.44 7.13
N PRO A 185 -8.25 17.53 7.81
CA PRO A 185 -7.73 16.21 8.13
C PRO A 185 -7.64 15.35 6.85
N PRO A 186 -6.60 14.50 6.72
CA PRO A 186 -6.46 13.61 5.57
C PRO A 186 -7.48 12.47 5.62
N ILE A 187 -7.66 11.83 4.46
CA ILE A 187 -8.36 10.57 4.36
C ILE A 187 -7.39 9.44 4.67
N ILE A 188 -7.75 8.50 5.53
CA ILE A 188 -6.89 7.40 5.93
C ILE A 188 -7.47 6.09 5.40
N ILE A 189 -6.66 5.28 4.73
CA ILE A 189 -7.02 3.93 4.28
C ILE A 189 -6.12 2.94 5.01
N SER A 190 -6.72 2.16 5.91
CA SER A 190 -6.01 1.18 6.72
C SER A 190 -5.97 -0.18 6.06
N LEU A 191 -4.76 -0.68 5.82
CA LEU A 191 -4.46 -2.06 5.40
C LEU A 191 -4.08 -2.94 6.59
N ALA A 192 -4.02 -2.36 7.80
CA ALA A 192 -3.59 -3.05 9.00
C ALA A 192 -4.52 -4.21 9.32
N LYS A 193 -3.94 -5.40 9.46
CA LYS A 193 -4.65 -6.62 9.88
C LYS A 193 -4.26 -6.90 11.32
N GLY A 194 -5.27 -7.15 12.16
CA GLY A 194 -5.09 -7.41 13.59
C GLY A 194 -6.04 -6.57 14.44
N ILE A 195 -6.40 -7.10 15.61
CA ILE A 195 -7.23 -6.41 16.59
C ILE A 195 -6.47 -6.32 17.91
N GLU A 196 -6.71 -5.25 18.67
CA GLU A 196 -6.18 -5.13 20.03
C GLU A 196 -7.30 -5.48 21.02
N ALA A 197 -6.98 -6.29 22.02
CA ALA A 197 -7.89 -6.56 23.14
C ALA A 197 -7.51 -5.65 24.31
N SER A 198 -8.41 -4.74 24.69
CA SER A 198 -8.28 -3.94 25.90
C SER A 198 -9.10 -4.62 26.99
N LEU A 199 -8.47 -4.95 28.12
CA LEU A 199 -9.14 -5.62 29.24
C LEU A 199 -9.75 -4.64 30.25
N ASP A 200 -9.25 -3.41 30.30
CA ASP A 200 -9.70 -2.36 31.22
C ASP A 200 -10.42 -1.21 30.48
N PRO A 201 -11.43 -0.56 31.09
CA PRO A 201 -12.15 -0.96 32.31
C PRO A 201 -13.13 -2.12 32.08
N MET A 202 -13.37 -2.50 30.82
CA MET A 202 -14.16 -3.66 30.42
C MET A 202 -13.52 -4.28 29.16
N PRO A 203 -13.50 -5.61 29.04
CA PRO A 203 -13.00 -6.30 27.85
C PRO A 203 -13.68 -5.79 26.58
N ARG A 204 -12.89 -5.21 25.68
CA ARG A 204 -13.36 -4.75 24.37
C ARG A 204 -12.31 -4.98 23.29
N ILE A 205 -12.81 -5.21 22.08
CA ILE A 205 -12.00 -5.26 20.88
C ILE A 205 -11.84 -3.84 20.35
N ILE A 206 -10.61 -3.43 20.12
CA ILE A 206 -10.28 -2.16 19.46
C ILE A 206 -9.82 -2.51 18.04
N THR A 207 -10.53 -1.97 17.06
CA THR A 207 -10.19 -2.17 15.64
C THR A 207 -9.11 -1.19 15.17
N PRO A 208 -8.33 -1.50 14.13
CA PRO A 208 -7.32 -0.59 13.59
C PRO A 208 -7.84 0.80 13.27
N THR A 209 -9.04 0.94 12.69
CA THR A 209 -9.64 2.26 12.43
C THR A 209 -9.90 3.05 13.71
N GLN A 210 -10.39 2.39 14.78
CA GLN A 210 -10.57 3.02 16.09
C GLN A 210 -9.23 3.43 16.72
N MET A 211 -8.18 2.60 16.59
CA MET A 211 -6.83 2.97 17.06
C MET A 211 -6.35 4.25 16.39
N ILE A 212 -6.49 4.33 15.07
CA ILE A 212 -6.09 5.50 14.28
C ILE A 212 -6.90 6.73 14.72
N ALA A 213 -8.22 6.61 14.83
CA ALA A 213 -9.10 7.71 15.25
C ALA A 213 -8.70 8.24 16.63
N ASN A 214 -8.52 7.35 17.60
CA ASN A 214 -8.15 7.70 18.97
C ASN A 214 -6.74 8.31 19.06
N ALA A 215 -5.79 7.83 18.24
CA ALA A 215 -4.42 8.32 18.26
C ALA A 215 -4.26 9.68 17.56
N THR A 216 -5.03 9.93 16.49
CA THR A 216 -4.85 11.11 15.63
C THR A 216 -5.85 12.22 15.87
N GLY A 217 -7.02 11.90 16.44
CA GLY A 217 -8.17 12.81 16.49
C GLY A 217 -8.87 12.99 15.15
N VAL A 218 -8.47 12.27 14.08
CA VAL A 218 -9.15 12.31 12.79
C VAL A 218 -10.53 11.67 12.92
N PRO A 219 -11.60 12.31 12.41
CA PRO A 219 -12.94 11.75 12.46
C PRO A 219 -13.01 10.37 11.77
N LEU A 220 -13.71 9.42 12.39
CA LEU A 220 -13.90 8.06 11.84
C LEU A 220 -14.51 8.08 10.43
N GLU A 221 -15.27 9.11 10.06
CA GLU A 221 -15.81 9.26 8.70
C GLU A 221 -14.73 9.39 7.62
N ASN A 222 -13.51 9.83 7.96
CA ASN A 222 -12.39 9.96 7.04
C ASN A 222 -11.46 8.74 7.08
N ILE A 223 -11.75 7.74 7.90
CA ILE A 223 -10.93 6.54 8.07
C ILE A 223 -11.68 5.36 7.45
N LEU A 224 -11.01 4.66 6.54
CA LEU A 224 -11.53 3.48 5.86
C LEU A 224 -10.62 2.29 6.12
N TYR A 225 -11.19 1.10 6.08
CA TYR A 225 -10.47 -0.15 6.09
C TYR A 225 -10.47 -0.75 4.68
N LEU A 226 -9.35 -1.29 4.24
CA LEU A 226 -9.26 -2.08 3.02
C LEU A 226 -8.68 -3.45 3.33
N GLY A 227 -9.48 -4.49 3.04
CA GLY A 227 -9.13 -5.88 3.31
C GLY A 227 -9.73 -6.81 2.25
N GLY A 228 -9.35 -8.09 2.27
CA GLY A 228 -9.86 -9.09 1.33
C GLY A 228 -8.95 -10.31 1.20
N PRO A 229 -9.37 -11.32 0.42
CA PRO A 229 -8.54 -12.45 0.03
C PRO A 229 -7.50 -11.96 -0.97
N ASN A 230 -6.39 -11.49 -0.43
CA ASN A 230 -5.35 -10.88 -1.23
C ASN A 230 -3.97 -11.17 -0.62
N ILE A 231 -2.99 -11.42 -1.49
CA ILE A 231 -1.58 -11.66 -1.15
C ILE A 231 -0.74 -10.62 -1.89
N ALA A 232 0.26 -10.05 -1.20
CA ALA A 232 1.03 -8.91 -1.72
C ALA A 232 1.83 -9.27 -2.99
N SER A 233 2.42 -10.46 -3.06
CA SER A 233 3.14 -10.95 -4.25
C SER A 233 2.22 -11.14 -5.45
N GLU A 234 1.03 -11.71 -5.26
CA GLU A 234 0.03 -11.91 -6.32
C GLU A 234 -0.43 -10.58 -6.93
N ILE A 235 -0.75 -9.59 -6.08
CA ILE A 235 -1.12 -8.25 -6.55
C ILE A 235 0.01 -7.63 -7.36
N TYR A 236 1.25 -7.72 -6.88
CA TYR A 236 2.39 -7.20 -7.61
C TYR A 236 2.57 -7.88 -8.98
N ASN A 237 2.39 -9.22 -9.03
CA ASN A 237 2.45 -10.01 -10.26
C ASN A 237 1.27 -9.77 -11.22
N LYS A 238 0.35 -8.86 -10.86
CA LYS A 238 -0.87 -8.53 -11.60
C LYS A 238 -1.82 -9.73 -11.73
N GLU A 239 -1.75 -10.65 -10.78
CA GLU A 239 -2.74 -11.70 -10.62
C GLU A 239 -4.05 -11.10 -10.09
N TYR A 240 -5.18 -11.77 -10.38
CA TYR A 240 -6.49 -11.27 -10.01
C TYR A 240 -6.69 -11.32 -8.50
N ALA A 241 -6.87 -10.15 -7.89
CA ALA A 241 -7.15 -10.00 -6.48
C ALA A 241 -8.45 -9.22 -6.26
N ASN A 242 -9.21 -9.64 -5.25
CA ASN A 242 -10.39 -8.94 -4.77
C ASN A 242 -10.11 -8.25 -3.44
N ALA A 243 -10.61 -7.03 -3.30
CA ALA A 243 -10.58 -6.28 -2.05
C ALA A 243 -11.92 -5.61 -1.78
N ARG A 244 -12.20 -5.39 -0.50
CA ARG A 244 -13.35 -4.69 0.05
C ARG A 244 -12.85 -3.44 0.75
N ILE A 245 -13.40 -2.29 0.42
CA ILE A 245 -13.21 -1.04 1.14
C ILE A 245 -14.44 -0.75 2.01
N CYS A 246 -14.20 -0.55 3.30
CA CYS A 246 -15.23 -0.36 4.31
C CYS A 246 -15.03 0.96 5.06
N GLY A 247 -16.12 1.62 5.43
CA GLY A 247 -16.09 2.93 6.08
C GLY A 247 -17.28 3.79 5.69
N SER A 248 -17.20 5.10 5.97
CA SER A 248 -18.29 6.05 5.70
C SER A 248 -18.57 6.22 4.19
N ASP A 249 -19.85 6.37 3.86
CA ASP A 249 -20.34 6.62 2.50
C ASP A 249 -19.74 7.86 1.83
N LYS A 250 -19.30 8.83 2.63
CA LYS A 250 -18.59 10.05 2.19
C LYS A 250 -17.43 9.72 1.25
N TRP A 251 -16.62 8.72 1.61
CA TRP A 251 -15.38 8.38 0.90
C TRP A 251 -15.36 6.97 0.33
N ARG A 252 -16.16 6.04 0.87
CA ARG A 252 -16.16 4.63 0.49
C ARG A 252 -16.38 4.40 -1.01
N LYS A 253 -17.44 4.98 -1.58
CA LYS A 253 -17.81 4.85 -3.00
C LYS A 253 -16.82 5.52 -3.97
N PRO A 254 -16.39 6.78 -3.76
CA PRO A 254 -15.39 7.37 -4.66
C PRO A 254 -14.04 6.66 -4.57
N LEU A 255 -13.61 6.24 -3.38
CA LEU A 255 -12.34 5.52 -3.23
C LEU A 255 -12.40 4.10 -3.80
N SER A 256 -13.53 3.39 -3.72
CA SER A 256 -13.65 2.08 -4.38
C SER A 256 -13.44 2.18 -5.88
N LYS A 257 -14.00 3.21 -6.54
CA LYS A 257 -13.80 3.49 -7.96
C LYS A 257 -12.36 3.90 -8.28
N PHE A 258 -11.76 4.74 -7.44
CA PHE A 258 -10.38 5.18 -7.55
C PHE A 258 -9.42 3.99 -7.46
N LEU A 259 -9.55 3.14 -6.45
CA LEU A 259 -8.62 2.03 -6.23
C LEU A 259 -8.79 0.88 -7.23
N ARG A 260 -9.93 0.75 -7.90
CA ARG A 260 -10.22 -0.35 -8.82
C ARG A 260 -9.28 -0.32 -10.04
N GLN A 261 -8.52 -1.39 -10.24
CA GLN A 261 -7.65 -1.64 -11.41
C GLN A 261 -8.08 -2.93 -12.13
N PRO A 262 -7.63 -3.19 -13.37
CA PRO A 262 -8.05 -4.39 -14.12
C PRO A 262 -7.79 -5.73 -13.41
N HIS A 263 -6.70 -5.83 -12.64
CA HIS A 263 -6.31 -7.01 -11.87
C HIS A 263 -6.62 -6.89 -10.37
N PHE A 264 -7.01 -5.70 -9.90
CA PHE A 264 -7.30 -5.43 -8.49
C PHE A 264 -8.71 -4.85 -8.37
N ILE A 265 -9.69 -5.72 -8.14
CA ILE A 265 -11.10 -5.35 -8.07
C ILE A 265 -11.45 -4.94 -6.66
N VAL A 266 -11.87 -3.68 -6.50
CA VAL A 266 -12.28 -3.14 -5.21
C VAL A 266 -13.80 -2.97 -5.17
N TRP A 267 -14.42 -3.57 -4.16
CA TRP A 267 -15.85 -3.48 -3.86
C TRP A 267 -16.05 -2.65 -2.60
N ASP A 268 -17.15 -1.91 -2.51
CA ASP A 268 -17.50 -1.21 -1.29
C ASP A 268 -18.39 -2.05 -0.37
N ASN A 269 -18.23 -1.89 0.95
CA ASN A 269 -19.13 -2.44 1.96
C ASN A 269 -19.28 -1.47 3.14
N SER A 270 -20.49 -1.28 3.66
CA SER A 270 -20.73 -0.42 4.82
C SER A 270 -20.34 -1.08 6.15
N ASP A 271 -20.24 -2.41 6.20
CA ASP A 271 -19.92 -3.14 7.43
C ASP A 271 -18.40 -3.14 7.71
N LEU A 272 -17.95 -2.05 8.34
CA LEU A 272 -16.57 -1.86 8.75
C LEU A 272 -16.13 -2.85 9.84
N ILE A 273 -16.95 -3.04 10.88
CA ILE A 273 -16.56 -3.77 12.09
C ILE A 273 -16.36 -5.25 11.77
N THR A 274 -17.28 -5.88 11.05
CA THR A 274 -17.16 -7.30 10.69
C THR A 274 -15.89 -7.54 9.86
N HIS A 275 -15.61 -6.67 8.89
CA HIS A 275 -14.44 -6.81 8.02
C HIS A 275 -13.11 -6.63 8.75
N GLU A 276 -13.02 -5.70 9.70
CA GLU A 276 -11.83 -5.50 10.51
C GLU A 276 -11.59 -6.67 11.48
N VAL A 277 -12.65 -7.12 12.17
CA VAL A 277 -12.57 -8.22 13.12
C VAL A 277 -12.20 -9.53 12.41
N MET A 278 -12.87 -9.84 11.30
CA MET A 278 -12.54 -11.03 10.49
C MET A 278 -11.12 -10.95 9.92
N GLY A 279 -10.70 -9.76 9.49
CA GLY A 279 -9.33 -9.51 9.03
C GLY A 279 -8.27 -9.73 10.10
N GLY A 280 -8.58 -9.41 11.36
CA GLY A 280 -7.70 -9.67 12.51
C GLY A 280 -7.68 -11.13 12.96
N LEU A 281 -8.83 -11.79 12.97
CA LEU A 281 -8.95 -13.17 13.44
C LEU A 281 -8.41 -14.21 12.45
N LYS A 282 -8.35 -13.90 11.15
CA LYS A 282 -7.94 -14.86 10.11
C LYS A 282 -6.62 -15.60 10.41
N ASN A 283 -5.66 -14.92 11.04
CA ASN A 283 -4.35 -15.49 11.36
C ASN A 283 -4.46 -16.51 12.50
N ILE A 284 -5.33 -16.25 13.49
CA ILE A 284 -5.60 -17.18 14.60
C ILE A 284 -6.26 -18.45 14.05
N TYR A 285 -7.25 -18.29 13.17
CA TYR A 285 -7.89 -19.43 12.50
C TYR A 285 -6.92 -20.21 11.62
N ALA A 286 -6.01 -19.55 10.90
CA ALA A 286 -4.98 -20.22 10.11
C ALA A 286 -4.05 -21.09 10.98
N ILE A 287 -3.63 -20.58 12.15
CA ILE A 287 -2.83 -21.34 13.11
C ILE A 287 -3.63 -22.54 13.67
N GLY A 288 -4.92 -22.35 13.98
CA GLY A 288 -5.79 -23.43 14.43
C GLY A 288 -5.99 -24.52 13.38
N ALA A 289 -6.20 -24.13 12.13
CA ALA A 289 -6.37 -25.05 10.99
C ALA A 289 -5.09 -25.85 10.70
N GLY A 290 -3.91 -25.23 10.84
CA GLY A 290 -2.63 -25.93 10.70
C GLY A 290 -2.39 -27.02 11.75
N LYS A 291 -3.01 -26.90 12.92
CA LYS A 291 -2.95 -27.93 13.99
C LYS A 291 -3.97 -29.06 13.82
N PHE A 292 -5.07 -28.83 13.09
CA PHE A 292 -6.15 -29.81 12.89
C PHE A 292 -6.56 -29.90 11.41
N PRO A 293 -5.90 -30.77 10.62
CA PRO A 293 -6.09 -30.85 9.16
C PRO A 293 -7.50 -31.22 8.71
N PHE A 294 -8.30 -31.87 9.57
CA PHE A 294 -9.63 -32.38 9.21
C PHE A 294 -10.71 -31.28 9.09
N ALA A 295 -10.44 -30.06 9.56
CA ALA A 295 -11.36 -28.92 9.50
C ALA A 295 -11.09 -27.96 8.33
N LEU A 296 -10.18 -28.33 7.40
CA LEU A 296 -9.68 -27.43 6.35
C LEU A 296 -10.77 -26.90 5.40
N ASN A 297 -11.68 -27.76 4.94
CA ASN A 297 -12.63 -27.37 3.91
C ASN A 297 -13.76 -26.49 4.46
N HIS A 298 -14.27 -26.74 5.66
CA HIS A 298 -15.39 -25.96 6.17
C HIS A 298 -14.98 -24.56 6.66
N CYS A 299 -13.85 -24.42 7.35
CA CYS A 299 -13.43 -23.13 7.91
C CYS A 299 -12.89 -22.15 6.85
N LEU A 300 -12.06 -22.59 5.89
CA LEU A 300 -11.56 -21.69 4.84
C LEU A 300 -12.66 -21.26 3.86
N ILE A 301 -13.59 -22.16 3.54
CA ILE A 301 -14.75 -21.85 2.69
C ILE A 301 -15.66 -20.85 3.40
N LEU A 302 -15.96 -21.02 4.70
CA LEU A 302 -16.73 -20.04 5.47
C LEU A 302 -16.02 -18.68 5.57
N PHE A 303 -14.69 -18.64 5.70
CA PHE A 303 -13.92 -17.38 5.77
C PHE A 303 -13.88 -16.63 4.45
N THR A 304 -13.61 -17.35 3.35
CA THR A 304 -13.65 -16.79 2.01
C THR A 304 -15.08 -16.37 1.69
N ALA A 305 -16.07 -17.17 2.05
CA ALA A 305 -17.49 -16.84 1.92
C ALA A 305 -17.88 -15.60 2.73
N CYS A 306 -17.46 -15.42 3.98
CA CYS A 306 -17.77 -14.20 4.74
C CYS A 306 -17.08 -12.94 4.17
N LEU A 307 -15.82 -13.05 3.70
CA LEU A 307 -15.12 -11.89 3.10
C LEU A 307 -15.55 -11.60 1.64
N VAL A 308 -16.11 -12.59 0.94
CA VAL A 308 -16.56 -12.49 -0.46
C VAL A 308 -18.06 -12.23 -0.57
N LEU A 309 -18.90 -12.85 0.27
CA LEU A 309 -20.37 -12.81 0.21
C LEU A 309 -21.02 -11.77 1.14
N SER A 310 -20.27 -11.14 2.06
CA SER A 310 -20.77 -10.01 2.86
C SER A 310 -20.48 -8.68 2.18
#